data_AF-A0A085U0K3-F1
#
_entry.id   AF-A0A085U0K3-F1
#
_cell.length_a   1.000
_cell.length_b   1.000
_cell.length_c   1.000
_cell.angle_alpha   90.00
_cell.angle_beta   90.00
_cell.angle_gamma   90.00
#
_symmetry.space_group_name_H-M   'P 1'
#
loop_
_entity.id
_entity.type
_entity.pdbx_description
1 polymer ?
#
loop_
_entity_poly.entity_id
_entity_poly.type
_entity_poly.pdbx_seq_one_letter_code
_entity_poly.pdbx_strand_id
1 'polypeptide(L)'
;MPGAEVMAAALRETGIPQTRLLLETRSRNTSENARLSFDLAQPKPGETWLLVTSAFHMRLAMASFERAGWDGVTPYPVDYRAVGFLDGIGWDLSGHLDTFDLALKEWVGIWAYAASVR
;
A
#
# COMPACT_ATOMS: atom_id res chain seq x y z
N MET A 1 7.38 7.93 13.34
CA MET A 1 7.54 6.51 13.68
C MET A 1 7.12 5.69 12.48
N PRO A 2 7.88 4.66 12.07
CA PRO A 2 7.47 3.72 11.02
C PRO A 2 6.10 3.12 11.30
N GLY A 3 5.29 2.88 10.25
CA GLY A 3 3.91 2.38 10.40
C GLY A 3 3.81 1.04 11.15
N ALA A 4 4.80 0.16 10.99
CA ALA A 4 4.86 -1.12 11.69
C ALA A 4 4.99 -0.96 13.22
N GLU A 5 5.70 0.06 13.71
CA GLU A 5 5.82 0.32 15.16
C GLU A 5 4.50 0.83 15.75
N VAL A 6 3.78 1.67 15.00
CA VAL A 6 2.46 2.16 15.40
C VAL A 6 1.46 1.00 15.52
N MET A 7 1.43 0.11 14.52
CA MET A 7 0.57 -1.07 14.56
C MET A 7 0.98 -2.04 15.69
N ALA A 8 2.28 -2.23 15.92
CA ALA A 8 2.76 -3.07 17.02
C ALA A 8 2.30 -2.56 18.39
N ALA A 9 2.33 -1.24 18.60
CA ALA A 9 1.81 -0.63 19.82
C ALA A 9 0.30 -0.93 20.00
N ALA A 10 -0.50 -0.74 18.95
CA ALA A 10 -1.93 -1.02 18.97
C ALA A 10 -2.24 -2.51 19.25
N LEU A 11 -1.52 -3.45 18.61
CA LEU A 11 -1.70 -4.89 18.83
C LEU A 11 -1.32 -5.33 20.25
N ARG A 12 -0.34 -4.65 20.86
CA ARG A 12 0.03 -4.90 22.26
C ARG A 12 -1.05 -4.45 23.23
N GLU A 13 -1.74 -3.35 22.94
CA GLU A 13 -2.89 -2.89 23.73
C GLU A 13 -4.05 -3.90 23.68
N THR A 14 -4.18 -4.68 22.60
CA THR A 14 -5.15 -5.78 22.51
C THR A 14 -4.67 -7.09 23.17
N GLY A 15 -3.52 -7.08 23.85
CA GLY A 15 -2.98 -8.24 24.57
C GLY A 15 -2.11 -9.19 23.74
N ILE A 16 -1.74 -8.83 22.50
CA ILE A 16 -0.82 -9.64 21.70
C ILE A 16 0.62 -9.39 22.18
N PRO A 17 1.36 -10.42 22.62
CA PRO A 17 2.72 -10.24 23.10
C PRO A 17 3.69 -9.92 21.95
N GLN A 18 4.71 -9.10 22.23
CA GLN A 18 5.75 -8.72 21.26
C GLN A 18 6.45 -9.92 20.61
N THR A 19 6.56 -11.03 21.33
CA THR A 19 7.19 -12.28 20.83
C THR A 19 6.42 -12.93 19.68
N ARG A 20 5.17 -12.52 19.43
CA ARG A 20 4.36 -12.96 18.28
C ARG A 20 4.35 -11.95 17.12
N LEU A 21 5.11 -10.86 17.24
CA LEU A 21 5.14 -9.80 16.23
C LEU A 21 6.50 -9.78 15.52
N LEU A 22 6.48 -9.98 14.21
CA LEU A 22 7.60 -9.70 13.33
C LEU A 22 7.36 -8.33 12.67
N LEU A 23 8.29 -7.40 12.86
CA LEU A 23 8.12 -6.02 12.39
C LEU A 23 9.09 -5.73 11.24
N GLU A 24 8.54 -5.34 10.09
CA GLU A 24 9.29 -4.83 8.94
C GLU A 24 9.12 -3.29 8.91
N THR A 25 10.22 -2.55 9.12
CA THR A 25 10.20 -1.08 9.30
C THR A 25 10.96 -0.31 8.23
N ARG A 26 11.55 -0.99 7.24
CA ARG A 26 12.48 -0.40 6.27
C ARG A 26 11.84 -0.14 4.91
N SER A 27 10.73 -0.81 4.57
CA SER A 27 10.05 -0.59 3.31
C SER A 27 9.51 0.84 3.17
N ARG A 28 9.55 1.35 1.93
CA ARG A 28 9.02 2.68 1.56
C ARG A 28 7.81 2.58 0.64
N ASN A 29 7.50 1.38 0.15
CA ASN A 29 6.37 1.09 -0.72
C ASN A 29 5.94 -0.39 -0.58
N THR A 30 4.79 -0.72 -1.16
CA THR A 30 4.17 -2.06 -1.06
C THR A 30 5.03 -3.19 -1.63
N SER A 31 5.80 -2.93 -2.70
CA SER A 31 6.67 -3.95 -3.31
C SER A 31 7.89 -4.24 -2.42
N GLU A 32 8.52 -3.21 -1.86
CA GLU A 32 9.58 -3.37 -0.87
C GLU A 32 9.05 -4.10 0.38
N ASN A 33 7.84 -3.75 0.85
CA ASN A 33 7.24 -4.40 2.01
C ASN A 33 6.98 -5.89 1.76
N ALA A 34 6.44 -6.26 0.60
CA ALA A 34 6.20 -7.66 0.24
C ALA A 34 7.49 -8.50 0.28
N ARG A 35 8.57 -7.99 -0.32
CA ARG A 35 9.87 -8.67 -0.39
C ARG A 35 10.56 -8.74 0.97
N LEU A 36 10.67 -7.62 1.68
CA LEU A 36 11.33 -7.57 2.98
C LEU A 36 10.56 -8.38 4.03
N SER A 37 9.24 -8.41 3.95
CA SER A 37 8.41 -9.25 4.83
C SER A 37 8.56 -10.74 4.49
N PHE A 38 8.70 -11.11 3.21
CA PHE A 38 8.99 -12.50 2.82
C PHE A 38 10.33 -12.97 3.41
N ASP A 39 11.38 -12.16 3.23
CA ASP A 39 12.73 -12.45 3.74
C ASP A 39 12.75 -12.54 5.28
N LEU A 40 11.93 -11.73 5.96
CA LEU A 40 11.80 -11.72 7.41
C LEU A 40 11.00 -12.91 7.95
N ALA A 41 9.89 -13.26 7.28
CA ALA A 41 8.97 -14.30 7.73
C ALA A 41 9.45 -15.71 7.40
N GLN A 42 10.15 -15.88 6.27
CA GLN A 42 10.60 -17.17 5.74
C GLN A 42 9.46 -18.22 5.75
N PRO A 43 8.35 -17.94 5.03
CA PRO A 43 7.16 -18.77 5.08
C PRO A 43 7.47 -20.21 4.65
N LYS A 44 6.89 -21.18 5.37
CA LYS A 44 7.10 -22.61 5.14
C LYS A 44 5.89 -23.24 4.44
N PRO A 45 6.11 -24.30 3.65
CA PRO A 45 5.00 -25.07 3.09
C PRO A 45 4.02 -25.55 4.19
N GLY A 46 2.74 -25.33 3.96
CA GLY A 46 1.66 -25.70 4.90
C GLY A 46 1.25 -24.60 5.90
N GLU A 47 1.97 -23.48 5.95
CA GLU A 47 1.54 -22.31 6.73
C GLU A 47 0.41 -21.55 6.01
N THR A 48 -0.50 -20.97 6.80
CA THR A 48 -1.56 -20.11 6.27
C THR A 48 -1.22 -18.66 6.54
N TRP A 49 -1.15 -17.86 5.48
CA TRP A 49 -0.84 -16.45 5.54
C TRP A 49 -2.03 -15.61 5.09
N LEU A 50 -2.39 -14.61 5.89
CA LEU A 50 -3.48 -13.67 5.59
C LEU A 50 -2.89 -12.30 5.28
N LEU A 51 -3.23 -11.74 4.13
CA LEU A 51 -2.87 -10.36 3.78
C LEU A 51 -4.00 -9.43 4.15
N VAL A 52 -3.81 -8.68 5.24
CA VAL A 52 -4.77 -7.69 5.72
C VAL A 52 -4.38 -6.30 5.20
N THR A 53 -5.23 -5.71 4.38
CA THR A 53 -5.10 -4.31 3.94
C THR A 53 -6.45 -3.78 3.46
N SER A 54 -6.55 -2.47 3.20
CA SER A 54 -7.79 -1.89 2.64
C SER A 54 -8.20 -2.60 1.34
N ALA A 55 -9.51 -2.77 1.12
CA ALA A 55 -10.07 -3.40 -0.08
C ALA A 55 -9.61 -2.69 -1.37
N PHE A 56 -9.48 -1.36 -1.30
CA PHE A 56 -8.96 -0.53 -2.39
C PHE A 56 -7.53 -0.89 -2.80
N HIS A 57 -6.64 -1.15 -1.83
CA HIS A 57 -5.25 -1.52 -2.11
C HIS A 57 -5.03 -3.03 -2.31
N MET A 58 -6.04 -3.87 -2.07
CA MET A 58 -5.89 -5.32 -2.04
C MET A 58 -5.31 -5.89 -3.34
N ARG A 59 -5.80 -5.44 -4.50
CA ARG A 59 -5.33 -5.95 -5.80
C ARG A 59 -3.83 -5.68 -6.02
N LEU A 60 -3.36 -4.47 -5.70
CA LEU A 60 -1.95 -4.11 -5.84
C LEU A 60 -1.08 -4.85 -4.82
N ALA A 61 -1.59 -5.02 -3.60
CA ALA A 61 -0.90 -5.72 -2.53
C ALA A 61 -0.72 -7.21 -2.88
N MET A 62 -1.78 -7.91 -3.28
CA MET A 62 -1.70 -9.32 -3.72
C MET A 62 -0.66 -9.52 -4.82
N ALA A 63 -0.70 -8.70 -5.88
CA ALA A 63 0.27 -8.79 -6.97
C ALA A 63 1.72 -8.56 -6.49
N SER A 64 1.91 -7.68 -5.50
CA SER A 64 3.24 -7.43 -4.91
C SER A 64 3.73 -8.61 -4.08
N PHE A 65 2.85 -9.23 -3.29
CA PHE A 65 3.16 -10.38 -2.45
C PHE A 65 3.41 -11.64 -3.29
N GLU A 66 2.58 -11.93 -4.28
CA GLU A 66 2.81 -13.03 -5.24
C GLU A 66 4.17 -12.88 -5.95
N ARG A 67 4.48 -11.67 -6.45
CA ARG A 67 5.78 -11.40 -7.09
C ARG A 67 6.98 -11.54 -6.15
N ALA A 68 6.77 -11.35 -4.85
CA ALA A 68 7.80 -11.53 -3.83
C ALA A 68 8.03 -13.00 -3.44
N GLY A 69 7.25 -13.95 -3.98
CA GLY A 69 7.39 -15.39 -3.72
C GLY A 69 6.47 -15.94 -2.65
N TRP A 70 5.49 -15.14 -2.18
CA TRP A 70 4.49 -15.63 -1.25
C TRP A 70 3.52 -16.59 -1.95
N ASP A 71 3.67 -17.89 -1.70
CA ASP A 71 2.78 -18.92 -2.23
C ASP A 71 1.56 -19.13 -1.31
N GLY A 72 0.35 -18.94 -1.84
CA GLY A 72 -0.89 -19.26 -1.13
C GLY A 72 -1.33 -18.25 -0.06
N VAL A 73 -0.88 -17.00 -0.15
CA VAL A 73 -1.42 -15.91 0.69
C VAL A 73 -2.90 -15.69 0.40
N THR A 74 -3.71 -15.67 1.45
CA THR A 74 -5.15 -15.47 1.36
C THR A 74 -5.49 -13.98 1.58
N PRO A 75 -6.20 -13.32 0.67
CA PRO A 75 -6.58 -11.92 0.84
C PRO A 75 -7.61 -11.77 1.96
N TYR A 76 -7.37 -10.80 2.86
CA TYR A 76 -8.31 -10.39 3.90
C TYR A 76 -8.57 -8.88 3.82
N PRO A 77 -9.39 -8.43 2.85
CA PRO A 77 -9.67 -7.02 2.64
C PRO A 77 -10.49 -6.43 3.80
N VAL A 78 -10.06 -5.27 4.28
CA VAL A 78 -10.76 -4.44 5.28
C VAL A 78 -11.04 -3.06 4.69
N ASP A 79 -11.60 -2.12 5.47
CA ASP A 79 -11.93 -0.76 5.00
C ASP A 79 -12.60 -0.78 3.61
N TYR A 80 -13.67 -1.57 3.48
CA TYR A 80 -14.48 -1.59 2.27
C TYR A 80 -15.12 -0.22 2.14
N ARG A 81 -14.48 0.63 1.35
CA ARG A 81 -15.10 1.86 0.88
C ARG A 81 -16.12 1.41 -0.15
N ALA A 82 -17.39 1.41 0.24
CA ALA A 82 -18.50 1.31 -0.69
C ALA A 82 -18.47 2.54 -1.59
N VAL A 83 -17.59 2.52 -2.58
CA VAL A 83 -17.61 3.46 -3.69
C VAL A 83 -17.94 2.57 -4.85
N GLY A 84 -19.21 2.60 -5.28
CA GLY A 84 -19.59 1.97 -6.52
C GLY A 84 -18.57 2.40 -7.58
N PHE A 85 -17.97 1.43 -8.25
CA PHE A 85 -17.13 1.70 -9.43
C PHE A 85 -17.89 2.53 -10.49
N LEU A 86 -19.23 2.62 -10.37
CA LEU A 86 -20.12 3.47 -11.15
C LEU A 86 -20.64 4.73 -10.43
N ASP A 87 -20.46 4.87 -9.10
CA ASP A 87 -20.89 6.06 -8.33
C ASP A 87 -19.94 7.26 -8.52
N GLY A 88 -18.81 7.05 -9.19
CA GLY A 88 -17.81 8.08 -9.53
C GLY A 88 -17.93 8.66 -10.94
N ILE A 89 -18.92 8.26 -11.76
CA ILE A 89 -19.27 8.96 -13.01
C ILE A 89 -20.28 10.08 -12.68
N GLY A 90 -19.98 10.83 -11.61
CA GLY A 90 -20.76 11.97 -11.13
C GLY A 90 -19.93 13.24 -11.24
N TRP A 91 -20.60 14.36 -11.49
CA TRP A 91 -20.02 15.70 -11.71
C TRP A 91 -19.31 16.27 -10.46
N ASP A 92 -18.16 15.73 -10.07
CA ASP A 92 -17.17 16.46 -9.27
C ASP A 92 -16.04 16.93 -10.19
N LEU A 93 -16.36 17.96 -11.00
CA LEU A 93 -15.40 18.61 -11.86
C LEU A 93 -14.31 19.33 -11.04
N SER A 94 -14.63 19.79 -9.82
CA SER A 94 -13.70 20.53 -8.95
C SER A 94 -12.53 19.68 -8.45
N GLY A 95 -12.79 18.50 -7.87
CA GLY A 95 -11.71 17.64 -7.34
C GLY A 95 -10.78 17.09 -8.43
N HIS A 96 -11.31 16.87 -9.63
CA HIS A 96 -10.54 16.46 -10.79
C HIS A 96 -9.76 17.62 -11.43
N LEU A 97 -10.24 18.86 -11.35
CA LEU A 97 -9.54 20.05 -11.85
C LEU A 97 -8.33 20.40 -11.00
N ASP A 98 -8.36 20.22 -9.68
CA ASP A 98 -7.18 20.45 -8.82
C ASP A 98 -6.04 19.46 -9.14
N THR A 99 -6.42 18.20 -9.37
CA THR A 99 -5.47 17.14 -9.79
C THR A 99 -4.91 17.43 -11.19
N PHE A 100 -5.74 17.97 -12.09
CA PHE A 100 -5.33 18.36 -13.43
C PHE A 100 -4.46 19.64 -13.46
N ASP A 101 -4.77 20.64 -12.63
CA ASP A 101 -4.00 21.89 -12.50
C ASP A 101 -2.60 21.63 -11.93
N LEU A 102 -2.49 20.72 -10.95
CA LEU A 102 -1.21 20.28 -10.43
C LEU A 102 -0.36 19.59 -11.52
N ALA A 103 -0.95 18.65 -12.27
CA ALA A 103 -0.27 17.96 -13.35
C ALA A 103 0.15 18.91 -14.48
N LEU A 104 -0.68 19.89 -14.84
CA LEU A 104 -0.35 20.94 -15.81
C LEU A 104 0.81 21.81 -15.34
N LYS A 105 0.81 22.23 -14.08
CA LYS A 105 1.90 23.04 -13.49
C LYS A 105 3.22 22.29 -13.49
N GLU A 106 3.21 21.00 -13.16
CA GLU A 106 4.40 20.16 -13.23
C GLU A 106 4.89 20.00 -14.68
N TRP A 107 3.99 19.79 -15.63
CA TRP A 107 4.35 19.65 -17.03
C TRP A 107 4.93 20.94 -17.62
N VAL A 108 4.29 22.08 -17.36
CA VAL A 108 4.82 23.40 -17.75
C VAL A 108 6.16 23.68 -17.07
N GLY A 109 6.33 23.29 -15.80
CA GLY A 109 7.60 23.40 -15.09
C GLY A 109 8.73 22.63 -15.76
N ILE A 110 8.46 21.40 -16.22
CA ILE A 110 9.43 20.58 -16.96
C ILE A 110 9.80 21.23 -18.30
N TRP A 111 8.82 21.75 -19.04
CA TRP A 111 9.07 22.45 -20.30
C TRP A 111 9.85 23.75 -20.13
N ALA A 112 9.52 24.55 -19.11
CA ALA A 112 10.22 25.79 -18.80
C ALA A 112 11.68 25.51 -18.37
N TYR A 113 11.89 24.49 -17.54
CA TYR A 113 13.24 24.05 -17.17
C TYR A 113 14.04 23.59 -18.39
N ALA A 114 13.46 22.75 -19.26
CA ALA A 114 14.10 22.29 -20.48
C ALA A 114 14.42 23.44 -21.46
N ALA A 115 13.60 24.50 -21.51
CA ALA A 115 13.85 25.68 -22.31
C ALA A 115 14.88 26.65 -21.70
N SER A 116 15.03 26.66 -20.36
CA SER A 116 16.05 27.47 -19.66
C SER A 116 17.45 26.87 -19.67
N VAL A 117 17.58 25.57 -19.94
CA VAL A 117 18.86 24.84 -20.01
C VAL A 117 19.36 24.79 -21.46
N ARG A 118 19.18 25.88 -22.21
CA ARG A 118 19.68 26.05 -23.57
C ARG A 118 20.42 27.36 -23.74
#